data_AF-A0A6L7AD55-F1
#
_entry.id   AF-A0A6L7AD55-F1
#
_cell.length_a   1.000
_cell.length_b   1.000
_cell.length_c   1.000
_cell.angle_alpha   90.00
_cell.angle_beta   90.00
_cell.angle_gamma   90.00
#
_symmetry.space_group_name_H-M   'P 1'
#
loop_
_entity.id
_entity.type
_entity.pdbx_description
1 polymer ?
#
loop_
_entity_poly.entity_id
_entity_poly.type
_entity_poly.pdbx_seq_one_letter_code
_entity_poly.pdbx_strand_id
1 'polypeptide(L)'
;MIILLAVVRVYYYDEIIDSRVFDLDGNDIGVVSEIMTTGANDVWVVQRPGQKDALIPMIDDVVKNVDVDNKRITIVRFKKGAELQVETKDGFVPFKVKSSRLHKNMWLVLFEGVNNINDIEKYKTHDVYVYGDARETLGDDVWVL
;
A
#
# COMPACT_ATOMS: atom_id res chain seq x y z
N MET A 1 -3.96 32.76 -1.93
CA MET A 1 -3.98 31.80 -0.81
C MET A 1 -5.00 30.73 -1.16
N ILE A 2 -4.55 29.57 -1.65
CA ILE A 2 -5.42 28.45 -2.00
C ILE A 2 -5.52 27.59 -0.74
N ILE A 3 -6.67 27.61 -0.08
CA ILE A 3 -6.96 26.65 0.98
C ILE A 3 -7.19 25.32 0.26
N LEU A 4 -6.20 24.43 0.32
CA LEU A 4 -6.40 23.05 -0.07
C LEU A 4 -7.31 22.44 1.01
N LEU A 5 -8.60 22.38 0.75
CA LEU A 5 -9.52 21.61 1.57
C LEU A 5 -9.14 20.14 1.35
N ALA A 6 -8.25 19.61 2.18
CA ALA A 6 -8.05 18.18 2.26
C ALA A 6 -9.42 17.60 2.61
N VAL A 7 -10.00 16.82 1.69
CA VAL A 7 -11.24 16.09 1.95
C VAL A 7 -10.87 15.00 2.95
N VAL A 8 -10.98 15.30 4.24
CA VAL A 8 -10.77 14.31 5.29
C VAL A 8 -11.91 13.31 5.18
N ARG A 9 -11.56 12.08 4.77
CA ARG A 9 -12.51 10.96 4.74
C ARG A 9 -12.56 10.36 6.14
N VAL A 10 -13.73 10.37 6.74
CA VAL A 10 -13.99 9.73 8.03
C VAL A 10 -14.92 8.57 7.79
N TYR A 11 -14.55 7.39 8.26
CA TYR A 11 -15.38 6.19 8.21
C TYR A 11 -15.56 5.66 9.63
N TYR A 12 -16.73 5.12 9.92
CA TYR A 12 -16.94 4.44 11.19
C TYR A 12 -16.46 2.99 11.11
N TYR A 13 -15.96 2.45 12.22
CA TYR A 13 -15.32 1.12 12.19
C TYR A 13 -16.29 0.02 11.81
N ASP A 14 -17.52 0.06 12.32
CA ASP A 14 -18.62 -0.85 11.99
C ASP A 14 -19.06 -0.78 10.51
N GLU A 15 -18.90 0.38 9.87
CA GLU A 15 -19.12 0.53 8.43
C GLU A 15 -18.06 -0.19 7.60
N ILE A 16 -16.83 -0.30 8.09
CA ILE A 16 -15.70 -0.87 7.36
C ILE A 16 -15.57 -2.38 7.59
N ILE A 17 -15.81 -2.86 8.80
CA ILE A 17 -15.79 -4.31 9.11
C ILE A 17 -16.73 -5.06 8.15
N ASP A 18 -16.31 -6.28 7.79
CA ASP A 18 -16.95 -7.17 6.80
C ASP A 18 -16.90 -6.67 5.34
N SER A 19 -16.25 -5.53 5.07
CA SER A 19 -16.03 -5.09 3.70
C SER A 19 -15.03 -5.99 2.97
N ARG A 20 -15.38 -6.36 1.73
CA ARG A 20 -14.51 -7.12 0.84
C ARG A 20 -13.54 -6.20 0.12
N VAL A 21 -12.28 -6.57 0.13
CA VAL A 21 -11.16 -5.76 -0.38
C VAL A 21 -10.69 -6.32 -1.71
N PHE A 22 -10.49 -5.42 -2.67
CA PHE A 22 -10.06 -5.72 -4.02
C PHE A 22 -8.84 -4.87 -4.42
N ASP A 23 -8.03 -5.35 -5.35
CA ASP A 23 -7.05 -4.51 -6.04
C ASP A 23 -7.69 -3.69 -7.17
N LEU A 24 -6.88 -2.87 -7.86
CA LEU A 24 -7.32 -2.04 -8.98
C LEU A 24 -7.83 -2.82 -10.19
N ASP A 25 -7.42 -4.07 -10.33
CA ASP A 25 -7.84 -4.95 -11.43
C ASP A 25 -9.11 -5.75 -11.04
N GLY A 26 -9.64 -5.53 -9.83
CA GLY A 26 -10.83 -6.21 -9.30
C GLY A 26 -10.54 -7.60 -8.73
N ASN A 27 -9.27 -7.98 -8.54
CA ASN A 27 -8.92 -9.23 -7.89
C ASN A 27 -9.26 -9.17 -6.40
N ASP A 28 -9.89 -10.24 -5.90
CA ASP A 28 -10.22 -10.39 -4.49
C ASP A 28 -8.95 -10.56 -3.64
N ILE A 29 -8.86 -9.76 -2.58
CA ILE A 29 -7.78 -9.84 -1.59
C ILE A 29 -8.25 -10.58 -0.34
N GLY A 30 -9.42 -10.23 0.18
CA GLY A 30 -9.96 -10.76 1.43
C GLY A 30 -11.06 -9.88 2.01
N VAL A 31 -11.32 -10.04 3.31
CA VAL A 31 -12.37 -9.30 4.03
C VAL A 31 -11.75 -8.59 5.24
N VAL A 32 -12.14 -7.34 5.49
CA VAL A 32 -11.72 -6.62 6.69
C VAL A 32 -12.32 -7.29 7.92
N SER A 33 -11.48 -7.83 8.79
CA SER A 33 -11.89 -8.53 10.01
C SER A 33 -11.69 -7.71 11.28
N GLU A 34 -10.75 -6.77 11.26
CA GLU A 34 -10.38 -5.96 12.42
C GLU A 34 -9.76 -4.64 11.96
N ILE A 35 -9.84 -3.62 12.81
CA ILE A 35 -9.14 -2.35 12.64
C ILE A 35 -8.24 -2.14 13.86
N MET A 36 -6.94 -2.03 13.60
CA MET A 36 -5.93 -1.72 14.60
C MET A 36 -5.65 -0.22 14.58
N THR A 37 -5.85 0.46 15.70
CA THR A 37 -5.39 1.84 15.90
C THR A 37 -3.90 1.85 16.17
N THR A 38 -3.16 2.63 15.38
CA THR A 38 -1.76 2.95 15.69
C THR A 38 -1.65 4.43 16.05
N GLY A 39 -0.54 4.85 16.65
CA GLY A 39 -0.33 6.26 17.01
C GLY A 39 -0.27 7.23 15.81
N ALA A 40 -0.26 6.73 14.57
CA ALA A 40 -0.17 7.55 13.35
C ALA A 40 -1.36 7.34 12.41
N ASN A 41 -1.69 6.10 12.05
CA ASN A 41 -2.80 5.77 11.15
C ASN A 41 -3.50 4.48 11.56
N ASP A 42 -4.78 4.34 11.22
CA ASP A 42 -5.48 3.07 11.37
C ASP A 42 -4.95 2.03 10.38
N VAL A 43 -4.89 0.78 10.81
CA VAL A 43 -4.46 -0.36 10.00
C VAL A 43 -5.61 -1.36 9.95
N TRP A 44 -6.12 -1.60 8.74
CA TRP A 44 -7.14 -2.61 8.52
C TRP A 44 -6.49 -3.98 8.38
N VAL A 45 -6.94 -4.92 9.21
CA VAL A 45 -6.57 -6.33 9.14
C VAL A 45 -7.52 -7.00 8.16
N VAL A 46 -6.97 -7.48 7.05
CA VAL A 46 -7.73 -8.17 6.02
C VAL A 46 -7.42 -9.66 6.09
N GLN A 47 -8.43 -10.41 6.49
CA GLN A 47 -8.35 -11.86 6.55
C GLN A 47 -8.31 -12.45 5.14
N ARG A 48 -7.32 -13.30 4.89
CA ARG A 48 -7.10 -13.94 3.58
C ARG A 48 -7.20 -15.45 3.70
N PRO A 49 -8.17 -16.11 3.04
CA PRO A 49 -8.33 -17.56 3.14
C PRO A 49 -7.04 -18.32 2.79
N GLY A 50 -6.58 -19.18 3.72
CA GLY A 50 -5.38 -20.00 3.54
C GLY A 50 -4.06 -19.23 3.52
N GLN A 51 -4.05 -17.96 3.92
CA GLN A 51 -2.88 -17.08 3.90
C GLN A 51 -2.78 -16.30 5.21
N LYS A 52 -1.61 -15.71 5.47
CA LYS A 52 -1.48 -14.72 6.54
C LYS A 52 -2.36 -13.51 6.24
N ASP A 53 -2.86 -12.85 7.26
CA ASP A 53 -3.63 -11.63 7.08
C ASP A 53 -2.81 -10.53 6.39
N ALA A 54 -3.48 -9.66 5.67
CA ALA A 54 -2.87 -8.47 5.10
C ALA A 54 -3.13 -7.29 6.03
N LEU A 55 -2.07 -6.52 6.31
CA LEU A 55 -2.16 -5.26 7.04
C LEU A 55 -2.20 -4.12 6.03
N ILE A 56 -3.30 -3.40 5.99
CA ILE A 56 -3.54 -2.30 5.05
C ILE A 56 -3.60 -0.99 5.83
N PRO A 57 -2.58 -0.12 5.73
CA PRO A 57 -2.66 1.19 6.36
C PRO A 57 -3.74 2.02 5.67
N MET A 58 -4.60 2.66 6.46
CA MET A 58 -5.61 3.59 5.98
C MET A 58 -4.96 4.93 5.61
N ILE A 59 -4.32 4.96 4.45
CA ILE A 59 -3.74 6.16 3.85
C ILE A 59 -4.23 6.31 2.41
N ASP A 60 -4.36 7.56 1.95
CA ASP A 60 -4.86 7.89 0.60
C ASP A 60 -4.06 7.21 -0.51
N ASP A 61 -2.77 6.94 -0.26
CA ASP A 61 -1.89 6.29 -1.22
C ASP A 61 -2.17 4.80 -1.41
N VAL A 62 -2.83 4.17 -0.43
CA VAL A 62 -3.17 2.74 -0.44
C VAL A 62 -4.66 2.53 -0.69
N VAL A 63 -5.54 3.21 0.05
CA VAL A 63 -7.00 3.07 -0.05
C VAL A 63 -7.56 4.04 -1.09
N LYS A 64 -8.03 3.52 -2.21
CA LYS A 64 -8.47 4.35 -3.35
C LYS A 64 -9.95 4.63 -3.36
N ASN A 65 -10.75 3.63 -3.04
CA ASN A 65 -12.20 3.75 -2.96
C ASN A 65 -12.72 2.92 -1.80
N VAL A 66 -13.70 3.47 -1.10
CA VAL A 66 -14.47 2.80 -0.06
C VAL A 66 -15.93 3.03 -0.41
N ASP A 67 -16.63 1.94 -0.66
CA ASP A 67 -18.06 1.90 -0.92
C ASP A 67 -18.68 1.12 0.24
N VAL A 68 -19.12 1.88 1.26
CA VAL A 68 -19.69 1.35 2.50
C VAL A 68 -21.00 0.62 2.20
N ASP A 69 -21.84 1.18 1.33
CA ASP A 69 -23.16 0.63 0.97
C ASP A 69 -23.02 -0.76 0.37
N ASN A 70 -22.02 -0.96 -0.51
CA ASN A 70 -21.77 -2.23 -1.16
C ASN A 70 -20.72 -3.10 -0.45
N LYS A 71 -20.24 -2.68 0.73
CA LYS A 71 -19.18 -3.38 1.50
C LYS A 71 -17.97 -3.74 0.62
N ARG A 72 -17.55 -2.77 -0.21
CA ARG A 72 -16.50 -2.95 -1.21
C ARG A 72 -15.43 -1.89 -1.04
N ILE A 73 -14.18 -2.33 -0.97
CA ILE A 73 -13.01 -1.47 -0.83
C ILE A 73 -12.04 -1.78 -1.96
N THR A 74 -11.50 -0.75 -2.59
CA THR A 74 -10.45 -0.87 -3.61
C THR A 74 -9.15 -0.26 -3.10
N ILE A 75 -8.08 -1.05 -3.12
CA ILE A 75 -6.74 -0.65 -2.70
C ILE A 75 -5.69 -0.82 -3.80
N VAL A 76 -4.53 -0.21 -3.58
CA VAL A 76 -3.30 -0.51 -4.30
C VAL A 76 -2.16 -0.65 -3.31
N ARG A 77 -1.32 -1.68 -3.45
CA ARG A 77 -0.15 -1.84 -2.59
C ARG A 77 1.02 -0.96 -3.02
N PHE A 78 1.27 -0.86 -4.32
CA PHE A 78 2.36 -0.05 -4.88
C PHE A 78 1.81 0.94 -5.88
N LYS A 79 1.73 2.20 -5.45
CA LYS A 79 1.26 3.31 -6.28
C LYS A 79 2.19 3.50 -7.48
N LYS A 80 1.60 3.72 -8.66
CA LYS A 80 2.36 4.12 -9.85
C LYS A 80 3.17 5.38 -9.53
N GLY A 81 4.45 5.34 -9.87
CA GLY A 81 5.41 6.40 -9.60
C GLY A 81 6.11 6.31 -8.26
N ALA A 82 5.71 5.41 -7.35
CA ALA A 82 6.43 5.16 -6.11
C ALA A 82 7.84 4.60 -6.42
N GLU A 83 8.82 4.98 -5.61
CA GLU A 83 10.18 4.44 -5.70
C GLU A 83 10.32 3.27 -4.72
N LEU A 84 10.71 2.10 -5.23
CA LEU A 84 11.01 0.91 -4.43
C LEU A 84 12.50 0.62 -4.52
N GLN A 85 13.12 0.33 -3.37
CA GLN A 85 14.52 -0.10 -3.31
C GLN A 85 14.56 -1.62 -3.53
N VAL A 86 15.27 -2.06 -4.57
CA VAL A 86 15.50 -3.48 -4.83
C VAL A 86 16.89 -3.83 -4.31
N GLU A 87 16.97 -4.83 -3.42
CA GLU A 87 18.23 -5.32 -2.90
C GLU A 87 19.01 -6.07 -3.99
N THR A 88 20.32 -5.92 -3.98
CA THR A 88 21.26 -6.52 -4.94
C THR A 88 22.53 -6.94 -4.20
N LYS A 89 23.41 -7.69 -4.87
CA LYS A 89 24.73 -8.06 -4.29
C LYS A 89 25.60 -6.84 -3.95
N ASP A 90 25.38 -5.71 -4.63
CA ASP A 90 26.18 -4.49 -4.52
C ASP A 90 25.44 -3.37 -3.75
N GLY A 91 24.34 -3.70 -3.06
CA GLY A 91 23.52 -2.75 -2.30
C GLY A 91 22.11 -2.58 -2.85
N PHE A 92 21.44 -1.48 -2.50
CA PHE A 92 20.07 -1.19 -2.91
C PHE A 92 20.02 -0.31 -4.17
N VAL A 93 19.15 -0.66 -5.12
CA VAL A 93 18.94 0.10 -6.34
C VAL A 93 17.49 0.57 -6.41
N PRO A 94 17.24 1.89 -6.58
CA PRO A 94 15.89 2.42 -6.68
C PRO A 94 15.25 2.09 -8.03
N PHE A 95 13.98 1.72 -8.00
CA PHE A 95 13.14 1.54 -9.18
C PHE A 95 11.80 2.23 -9.01
N LYS A 96 11.34 2.90 -10.06
CA LYS A 96 10.03 3.53 -10.08
C LYS A 96 8.95 2.55 -10.55
N VAL A 97 7.83 2.46 -9.83
CA VAL A 97 6.72 1.57 -10.19
C VAL A 97 5.97 2.10 -11.40
N LYS A 98 5.93 1.32 -12.48
CA LYS A 98 5.08 1.57 -13.65
C LYS A 98 3.64 1.12 -13.42
N SER A 99 3.46 -0.07 -12.83
CA SER A 99 2.15 -0.62 -12.43
C SER A 99 2.32 -1.73 -11.41
N SER A 100 1.28 -1.98 -10.59
CA SER A 100 1.23 -3.16 -9.72
C SER A 100 -0.15 -3.80 -9.70
N ARG A 101 -0.19 -5.12 -9.50
CA ARG A 101 -1.43 -5.89 -9.37
C ARG A 101 -1.22 -7.17 -8.57
N LEU A 102 -2.31 -7.73 -8.03
CA LEU A 102 -2.27 -9.06 -7.44
C LEU A 102 -2.38 -10.14 -8.53
N HIS A 103 -1.56 -11.19 -8.42
CA HIS A 103 -1.65 -12.38 -9.26
C HIS A 103 -1.32 -13.61 -8.43
N LYS A 104 -2.31 -14.50 -8.23
CA LYS A 104 -2.14 -15.74 -7.45
C LYS A 104 -1.44 -15.47 -6.11
N ASN A 105 -1.98 -14.53 -5.33
CA ASN A 105 -1.48 -14.11 -4.02
C ASN A 105 -0.16 -13.32 -3.99
N MET A 106 0.52 -13.18 -5.13
CA MET A 106 1.75 -12.39 -5.24
C MET A 106 1.47 -11.05 -5.90
N TRP A 107 2.04 -9.99 -5.35
CA TRP A 107 2.03 -8.69 -6.02
C TRP A 107 3.06 -8.70 -7.14
N LEU A 108 2.59 -8.53 -8.37
CA LEU A 108 3.43 -8.29 -9.53
C LEU A 108 3.66 -6.79 -9.64
N VAL A 109 4.93 -6.38 -9.69
CA VAL A 109 5.32 -4.99 -9.88
C VAL A 109 6.08 -4.90 -11.20
N LEU A 110 5.62 -4.00 -12.06
CA LEU A 110 6.34 -3.61 -13.26
C LEU A 110 7.07 -2.31 -12.96
N PHE A 111 8.36 -2.25 -13.26
CA PHE A 111 9.19 -1.05 -13.07
C PHE A 111 9.30 -0.23 -14.36
N GLU A 112 9.49 1.07 -14.23
CA GLU A 112 9.87 1.94 -15.35
C GLU A 112 11.28 1.58 -15.85
N GLY A 113 11.48 1.62 -17.17
CA GLY A 113 12.78 1.30 -17.79
C GLY A 113 13.14 -0.20 -17.85
N VAL A 114 12.43 -1.08 -17.16
CA VAL A 114 12.58 -2.54 -17.23
C VAL A 114 11.68 -3.08 -18.34
N ASN A 115 12.27 -3.52 -19.45
CA ASN A 115 11.55 -3.93 -20.65
C ASN A 115 11.56 -5.45 -20.87
N ASN A 116 12.50 -6.16 -20.26
CA ASN A 116 12.58 -7.62 -20.34
C ASN A 116 13.13 -8.21 -19.03
N ILE A 117 13.08 -9.55 -18.92
CA ILE A 117 13.49 -10.26 -17.70
C ILE A 117 14.99 -10.10 -17.39
N ASN A 118 15.84 -9.96 -18.41
CA ASN A 118 17.29 -9.83 -18.24
C ASN A 118 17.67 -8.48 -17.59
N ASP A 119 16.86 -7.45 -17.83
CA ASP A 119 17.07 -6.12 -17.24
C ASP A 119 17.01 -6.19 -15.70
N ILE A 120 16.23 -7.13 -15.15
CA ILE A 120 16.00 -7.28 -13.70
C ILE A 120 16.63 -8.54 -13.09
N GLU A 121 16.95 -9.57 -13.88
CA GLU A 121 17.46 -10.85 -13.38
C GLU A 121 18.75 -10.74 -12.57
N LYS A 122 19.60 -9.76 -12.91
CA LYS A 122 20.86 -9.46 -12.20
C LYS A 122 20.65 -8.99 -10.74
N TYR A 123 19.42 -8.66 -10.36
CA TYR A 123 19.06 -8.17 -9.03
C TYR A 123 18.33 -9.21 -8.16
N LYS A 124 18.20 -10.46 -8.61
CA LYS A 124 17.60 -11.51 -7.77
C LYS A 124 18.56 -11.92 -6.64
N THR A 125 18.37 -11.37 -5.44
CA THR A 125 19.12 -11.80 -4.24
C THR A 125 18.26 -12.19 -3.04
N HIS A 126 16.95 -12.38 -3.22
CA HIS A 126 15.89 -12.60 -2.21
C HIS A 126 15.14 -11.30 -1.85
N ASP A 127 13.83 -11.44 -1.58
CA ASP A 127 12.81 -10.50 -1.12
C ASP A 127 12.98 -8.99 -1.44
N VAL A 128 12.02 -8.42 -2.20
CA VAL A 128 11.96 -6.95 -2.42
C VAL A 128 11.44 -6.27 -1.16
N TYR A 129 12.32 -5.60 -0.43
CA TYR A 129 11.97 -4.78 0.72
C TYR A 129 11.45 -3.41 0.27
N VAL A 130 10.24 -3.06 0.69
CA VAL A 130 9.73 -1.69 0.54
C VAL A 130 10.07 -0.93 1.79
N TYR A 131 11.02 0.01 1.70
CA TYR A 131 11.26 0.98 2.76
C TYR A 131 10.07 1.95 2.80
N GLY A 132 9.20 1.77 3.78
CA GLY A 132 8.23 2.79 4.16
C GLY A 132 8.93 3.78 5.08
N ASP A 133 9.48 4.86 4.51
CA ASP A 133 9.79 6.06 5.28
C ASP A 133 9.65 7.29 4.38
N ALA A 134 8.40 7.74 4.24
CA ALA A 134 8.13 9.18 4.26
C ALA A 134 7.82 9.54 5.72
N ARG A 135 8.81 9.36 6.62
CA ARG A 135 8.87 10.20 7.81
C ARG A 135 9.23 11.58 7.30
N GLU A 136 8.24 12.47 7.21
CA GLU A 136 8.56 13.86 7.43
C GLU A 136 9.24 13.94 8.81
N THR A 137 10.54 14.19 8.80
CA THR A 137 11.20 14.76 9.96
C THR A 137 10.44 16.03 10.30
N LEU A 138 9.66 16.02 11.39
CA LEU A 138 9.35 17.26 12.08
C LEU A 138 10.71 17.92 12.33
N GLY A 139 10.94 19.09 11.73
CA GLY A 139 12.12 19.88 12.04
C GLY A 139 12.18 20.11 13.55
N ASP A 140 13.40 20.17 14.09
CA ASP A 140 13.72 20.19 15.52
C ASP A 140 13.15 21.38 16.34
N ASP A 141 12.17 22.13 15.81
CA ASP A 141 11.66 23.40 16.36
C ASP A 141 10.17 23.37 16.79
N VAL A 142 9.51 22.21 16.89
CA VAL A 142 8.10 22.14 17.33
C VAL A 142 7.99 21.62 18.77
N TRP A 143 7.86 22.55 19.72
CA TRP A 143 7.40 22.26 21.08
C TRP A 143 5.87 22.35 21.12
N VAL A 144 5.20 21.36 21.71
CA VAL A 144 3.75 21.46 22.01
C VAL A 144 3.54 21.28 23.51
N LEU A 145 2.94 22.32 24.12
CA LEU A 145 2.31 22.32 25.44
C LEU A 145 1.01 21.53 25.41
#